data_AF-A0BPQ9-F1
#
_entry.id   AF-A0BPQ9-F1
#
_cell.length_a   1.000
_cell.length_b   1.000
_cell.length_c   1.000
_cell.angle_alpha   90.00
_cell.angle_beta   90.00
_cell.angle_gamma   90.00
#
_symmetry.space_group_name_H-M   'P 1'
#
loop_
_entity.id
_entity.type
_entity.pdbx_description
1 polymer ?
#
loop_
_entity_poly.entity_id
_entity_poly.type
_entity_poly.pdbx_seq_one_letter_code
_entity_poly.pdbx_strand_id
1 'polypeptide(L)'
;MDQTSQLKQGTLIQLRHVTTKQYLKGTIHFVVIKGFLRSKELQDYYLGTTPKEDDFYTYFIIEKYLPTDNNLELGSIVSIQNYGQQQYVNLNPSKQSEVTQQGYVCLSQDKHYFVIQPKNNILTNNSDSIDTSIAQKQVRFTSIDNGYSLHSHIVPYKSQNLSQYNEVSGVKDCDNNTLWEILPVQENLIKNFIHKVQTYEQIKIYNGDIIIIRNLLTGWTLHSHTTCYKSTKLQEISLFSYPRDYNDFWIITKSNLKERDDGIFRKNDEIVLRHNQTQKFLSCSNRQSYSQSGYQVYGSECSTNIGFLFEKFDNQPLQVNHPFLIKHSTKNLYLSQSNFQTESKIGIQKEAVFVQKVTDLCLWVVELRKP
;
A
#
# COMPACT_ATOMS: atom_id res chain seq x y z
N MET A 1 24.83 -22.13 -2.08
CA MET A 1 23.94 -21.04 -2.50
C MET A 1 22.98 -20.83 -1.36
N ASP A 2 23.15 -19.77 -0.58
CA ASP A 2 22.21 -19.44 0.49
C ASP A 2 20.87 -19.09 -0.16
N GLN A 3 19.87 -19.95 0.01
CA GLN A 3 18.50 -19.59 -0.29
C GLN A 3 18.16 -18.44 0.66
N THR A 4 18.17 -17.21 0.14
CA THR A 4 17.66 -16.06 0.88
C THR A 4 16.23 -16.37 1.28
N SER A 5 16.03 -16.68 2.56
CA SER A 5 14.73 -17.07 3.10
C SER A 5 13.73 -15.95 2.83
N GLN A 6 12.70 -16.23 2.02
CA GLN A 6 11.62 -15.29 1.77
C GLN A 6 10.96 -14.91 3.11
N LEU A 7 10.77 -13.61 3.34
CA LEU A 7 10.06 -13.12 4.51
C LEU A 7 8.58 -13.46 4.37
N LYS A 8 7.99 -14.05 5.41
CA LYS A 8 6.58 -14.47 5.43
C LYS A 8 5.81 -13.68 6.48
N GLN A 9 4.54 -13.38 6.19
CA GLN A 9 3.62 -12.84 7.19
C GLN A 9 3.44 -13.82 8.35
N GLY A 10 3.02 -13.33 9.50
CA GLY A 10 2.82 -14.18 10.68
C GLY A 10 4.11 -14.73 11.30
N THR A 11 5.28 -14.27 10.84
CA THR A 11 6.58 -14.56 11.45
C THR A 11 6.96 -13.47 12.44
N LEU A 12 7.73 -13.84 13.48
CA LEU A 12 8.34 -12.85 14.36
C LEU A 12 9.50 -12.17 13.64
N ILE A 13 9.44 -10.85 13.64
CA ILE A 13 10.43 -9.98 13.02
C ILE A 13 10.83 -8.87 13.98
N GLN A 14 11.92 -8.20 13.63
CA GLN A 14 12.31 -6.91 14.17
C GLN A 14 12.38 -5.89 13.03
N LEU A 15 12.01 -4.66 13.35
CA LEU A 15 12.13 -3.52 12.43
C LEU A 15 13.31 -2.66 12.89
N ARG A 16 14.41 -2.72 12.15
CA ARG A 16 15.62 -1.94 12.47
C ARG A 16 15.65 -0.69 11.60
N HIS A 17 15.73 0.47 12.24
CA HIS A 17 15.88 1.74 11.55
C HIS A 17 17.24 1.83 10.86
N VAL A 18 17.26 2.21 9.58
CA VAL A 18 18.50 2.16 8.77
C VAL A 18 19.56 3.12 9.27
N THR A 19 19.18 4.36 9.61
CA THR A 19 20.15 5.41 9.99
C THR A 19 20.67 5.21 11.40
N THR A 20 19.79 5.02 12.39
CA THR A 20 20.21 4.94 13.81
C THR A 20 20.64 3.54 14.24
N LYS A 21 20.36 2.51 13.42
CA LYS A 21 20.54 1.09 13.75
C LYS A 21 19.76 0.64 14.99
N GLN A 22 18.81 1.44 15.46
CA GLN A 22 17.94 1.09 16.57
C GLN A 22 16.72 0.30 16.10
N TYR A 23 16.20 -0.52 16.99
CA TYR A 23 15.05 -1.38 16.78
C TYR A 23 13.77 -0.65 17.21
N LEU A 24 12.71 -0.77 16.41
CA LEU A 24 11.38 -0.32 16.79
C LEU A 24 10.96 -1.02 18.08
N LYS A 25 10.34 -0.30 19.01
CA LYS A 25 9.91 -0.82 20.30
C LYS A 25 8.53 -0.30 20.67
N GLY A 26 7.66 -1.22 21.07
CA GLY A 26 6.36 -0.93 21.66
C GLY A 26 6.42 -0.90 23.19
N THR A 27 6.06 0.20 23.83
CA THR A 27 6.09 0.29 25.31
C THR A 27 4.75 0.78 25.86
N ILE A 28 4.35 0.24 27.00
CA ILE A 28 3.25 0.81 27.80
C ILE A 28 3.85 1.85 28.72
N HIS A 29 3.18 2.98 28.85
CA HIS A 29 3.40 3.90 29.96
C HIS A 29 2.10 4.18 30.69
N PHE A 30 2.16 4.13 32.03
CA PHE A 30 1.04 4.51 32.89
C PHE A 30 1.16 5.99 33.21
N VAL A 31 0.28 6.80 32.60
CA VAL A 31 0.17 8.22 32.90
C VAL A 31 -0.81 8.39 34.06
N VAL A 32 -0.30 8.81 35.22
CA VAL A 32 -1.15 9.17 36.36
C VAL A 32 -1.62 10.62 36.18
N ILE A 33 -2.83 10.82 35.68
CA ILE A 33 -3.44 12.15 35.64
C ILE A 33 -3.98 12.46 37.03
N LYS A 34 -3.30 13.37 37.75
CA LYS A 34 -3.75 13.88 39.05
C LYS A 34 -4.82 14.97 38.82
N GLY A 35 -6.10 14.61 39.02
CA GLY A 35 -7.19 15.58 39.15
C GLY A 35 -7.28 16.12 40.58
N PHE A 36 -8.06 17.19 40.78
CA PHE A 36 -8.23 17.89 42.06
C PHE A 36 -8.70 16.97 43.23
N LEU A 37 -9.37 15.85 42.92
CA LEU A 37 -9.87 14.89 43.93
C LEU A 37 -9.61 13.41 43.62
N ARG A 38 -9.15 13.07 42.40
CA ARG A 38 -8.91 11.69 41.97
C ARG A 38 -7.75 11.62 40.97
N SER A 39 -6.87 10.65 41.15
CA SER A 39 -5.93 10.25 40.11
C SER A 39 -6.58 9.23 39.18
N LYS A 40 -6.48 9.44 37.86
CA LYS A 40 -6.83 8.42 36.86
C LYS A 40 -5.55 7.95 36.19
N GLU A 41 -5.27 6.65 36.28
CA GLU A 41 -4.25 6.02 35.46
C GLU A 41 -4.80 5.81 34.05
N LEU A 42 -4.14 6.41 33.07
CA LEU A 42 -4.35 6.11 31.66
C LEU A 42 -3.17 5.29 31.17
N GLN A 43 -3.46 4.17 30.52
CA GLN A 43 -2.46 3.43 29.77
C GLN A 43 -2.30 4.09 28.41
N ASP A 44 -1.18 4.78 28.23
CA ASP A 44 -0.78 5.28 26.93
C ASP A 44 0.27 4.35 26.34
N TYR A 45 0.01 3.86 25.14
CA TYR A 45 0.95 2.99 24.43
C TYR A 45 1.79 3.84 23.48
N TYR A 46 3.11 3.79 23.67
CA TYR A 46 4.07 4.56 22.89
C TYR A 46 4.87 3.65 21.95
N LEU A 47 5.33 4.24 20.86
CA LEU A 47 6.22 3.59 19.91
C LEU A 47 7.52 4.40 19.82
N GLY A 48 8.64 3.78 20.12
CA GLY A 48 9.96 4.43 20.04
C GLY A 48 10.97 3.53 19.34
N THR A 49 12.24 3.92 19.38
CA THR A 49 13.35 3.05 19.00
C THR A 49 14.35 2.87 20.15
N THR A 50 15.02 1.73 20.18
CA THR A 50 15.98 1.31 21.22
C THR A 50 17.20 0.62 20.60
N PRO A 51 18.42 0.74 21.14
CA PRO A 51 19.57 -0.05 20.69
C PRO A 51 19.54 -1.51 21.18
N LYS A 52 18.61 -1.87 22.08
CA LYS A 52 18.53 -3.23 22.67
C LYS A 52 17.82 -4.20 21.72
N GLU A 53 18.58 -5.09 21.09
CA GLU A 53 18.07 -6.11 20.18
C GLU A 53 17.26 -7.21 20.90
N ASP A 54 17.74 -7.72 22.03
CA ASP A 54 17.10 -8.85 22.74
C ASP A 54 15.89 -8.46 23.60
N ASP A 55 15.32 -7.27 23.37
CA ASP A 55 14.17 -6.79 24.12
C ASP A 55 12.88 -7.34 23.49
N PHE A 56 12.13 -8.13 24.26
CA PHE A 56 10.87 -8.75 23.85
C PHE A 56 9.87 -7.77 23.23
N TYR A 57 9.91 -6.50 23.65
CA TYR A 57 9.05 -5.45 23.13
C TYR A 57 9.47 -4.88 21.77
N THR A 58 10.57 -5.37 21.21
CA THR A 58 11.03 -5.07 19.84
C THR A 58 10.56 -6.10 18.82
N TYR A 59 9.87 -7.16 19.26
CA TYR A 59 9.34 -8.18 18.36
C TYR A 59 7.98 -7.77 17.81
N PHE A 60 7.83 -7.92 16.50
CA PHE A 60 6.60 -7.61 15.78
C PHE A 60 6.18 -8.78 14.91
N ILE A 61 4.91 -8.76 14.52
CA ILE A 61 4.32 -9.62 13.50
C ILE A 61 3.77 -8.71 12.41
N ILE A 62 4.14 -8.98 11.16
CA ILE A 62 3.52 -8.34 10.00
C ILE A 62 2.42 -9.27 9.48
N GLU A 63 1.22 -8.74 9.33
CA GLU A 63 0.04 -9.45 8.82
C GLU A 63 -0.48 -8.77 7.56
N LYS A 64 -0.74 -9.52 6.48
CA LYS A 64 -1.30 -8.94 5.25
C LYS A 64 -2.79 -8.59 5.42
N TYR A 65 -3.19 -7.48 4.81
CA TYR A 65 -4.59 -7.17 4.52
C TYR A 65 -5.05 -8.07 3.36
N LEU A 66 -5.96 -9.01 3.64
CA LEU A 66 -6.48 -9.99 2.68
C LEU A 66 -5.38 -10.87 2.03
N PRO A 67 -4.80 -11.80 2.80
CA PRO A 67 -3.70 -12.61 2.31
C PRO A 67 -4.13 -13.59 1.20
N THR A 68 -3.38 -13.60 0.10
CA THR A 68 -3.49 -14.57 -1.01
C THR A 68 -2.27 -15.49 -1.12
N ASP A 69 -1.26 -15.24 -0.29
CA ASP A 69 -0.02 -15.98 -0.15
C ASP A 69 0.60 -15.58 1.21
N ASN A 70 1.71 -16.21 1.60
CA ASN A 70 2.41 -15.82 2.83
C ASN A 70 3.54 -14.82 2.63
N ASN A 71 4.02 -14.62 1.40
CA ASN A 71 5.25 -13.89 1.14
C ASN A 71 5.04 -12.39 1.32
N LEU A 72 5.86 -11.75 2.16
CA LEU A 72 5.86 -10.30 2.24
C LEU A 72 6.68 -9.73 1.08
N GLU A 73 6.07 -8.80 0.37
CA GLU A 73 6.62 -8.22 -0.85
C GLU A 73 6.32 -6.72 -0.91
N LEU A 74 7.05 -5.99 -1.76
CA LEU A 74 6.75 -4.60 -2.07
C LEU A 74 5.31 -4.46 -2.58
N GLY A 75 4.63 -3.43 -2.12
CA GLY A 75 3.21 -3.19 -2.41
C GLY A 75 2.23 -4.07 -1.61
N SER A 76 2.71 -4.97 -0.75
CA SER A 76 1.86 -5.63 0.24
C SER A 76 1.25 -4.58 1.18
N ILE A 77 -0.06 -4.71 1.43
CA ILE A 77 -0.74 -3.94 2.48
C ILE A 77 -0.72 -4.77 3.74
N VAL A 78 -0.23 -4.19 4.83
CA VAL A 78 0.04 -4.90 6.06
C VAL A 78 -0.36 -4.11 7.30
N SER A 79 -0.77 -4.81 8.34
CA SER A 79 -0.78 -4.29 9.72
C SER A 79 0.44 -4.81 10.47
N ILE A 80 0.97 -4.00 11.39
CA ILE A 80 2.19 -4.32 12.15
C ILE A 80 1.80 -4.46 13.61
N GLN A 81 1.76 -5.68 14.14
CA GLN A 81 1.40 -5.96 15.53
C GLN A 81 2.67 -6.07 16.38
N ASN A 82 2.73 -5.35 17.49
CA ASN A 82 3.74 -5.60 18.51
C ASN A 82 3.41 -6.89 19.26
N TYR A 83 4.34 -7.84 19.27
CA TYR A 83 4.12 -9.16 19.87
C TYR A 83 3.98 -9.08 21.39
N GLY A 84 4.79 -8.26 22.06
CA GLY A 84 4.76 -8.18 23.52
C GLY A 84 3.50 -7.50 24.08
N GLN A 85 2.99 -6.49 23.38
CA GLN A 85 1.81 -5.73 23.80
C GLN A 85 0.50 -6.22 23.18
N GLN A 86 0.55 -7.05 22.13
CA GLN A 86 -0.60 -7.48 21.35
C GLN A 86 -1.42 -6.32 20.76
N GLN A 87 -0.77 -5.18 20.51
CA GLN A 87 -1.34 -3.97 19.92
C GLN A 87 -0.73 -3.70 18.54
N TYR A 88 -1.41 -2.95 17.68
CA TYR A 88 -0.96 -2.58 16.34
C TYR A 88 -0.33 -1.19 16.31
N VAL A 89 0.72 -1.03 15.51
CA VAL A 89 1.27 0.27 15.16
C VAL A 89 0.19 1.09 14.46
N ASN A 90 -0.04 2.31 14.93
CA ASN A 90 -1.05 3.22 14.41
C ASN A 90 -0.46 4.61 14.16
N LEU A 91 -0.89 5.27 13.09
CA LEU A 91 -0.37 6.58 12.66
C LEU A 91 -1.52 7.55 12.47
N ASN A 92 -1.60 8.55 13.36
CA ASN A 92 -2.60 9.60 13.33
C ASN A 92 -1.97 10.96 13.02
N PRO A 93 -2.04 11.45 11.77
CA PRO A 93 -1.43 12.73 11.40
C PRO A 93 -2.19 13.95 11.94
N SER A 94 -3.45 13.78 12.39
CA SER A 94 -4.25 14.86 12.99
C SER A 94 -3.83 15.17 14.42
N LYS A 95 -3.11 14.25 15.08
CA LYS A 95 -2.45 14.48 16.37
C LYS A 95 -0.97 14.70 16.13
N GLN A 96 -0.41 15.72 16.76
CA GLN A 96 1.02 16.02 16.65
C GLN A 96 1.81 15.34 17.76
N SER A 97 3.02 14.90 17.41
CA SER A 97 4.04 14.49 18.36
C SER A 97 4.40 15.65 19.31
N GLU A 98 4.64 15.36 20.58
CA GLU A 98 5.09 16.35 21.57
C GLU A 98 6.54 16.82 21.36
N VAL A 99 7.33 16.07 20.60
CA VAL A 99 8.76 16.34 20.38
C VAL A 99 8.96 17.07 19.06
N THR A 100 8.51 16.49 17.96
CA THR A 100 8.81 16.95 16.60
C THR A 100 7.65 17.69 15.94
N GLN A 101 6.45 17.68 16.55
CA GLN A 101 5.22 18.24 15.96
C GLN A 101 4.81 17.57 14.64
N GLN A 102 5.39 16.40 14.33
CA GLN A 102 5.03 15.57 13.18
C GLN A 102 3.84 14.66 13.51
N GLY A 103 3.42 13.80 12.58
CA GLY A 103 2.29 12.90 12.80
C GLY A 103 2.52 11.98 13.99
N TYR A 104 1.54 11.86 14.88
CA TYR A 104 1.65 11.03 16.07
C TYR A 104 1.58 9.54 15.70
N VAL A 105 2.53 8.76 16.24
CA VAL A 105 2.57 7.30 16.09
C VAL A 105 2.48 6.66 17.46
N CYS A 106 1.67 5.61 17.58
CA CYS A 106 1.45 4.90 18.83
C CYS A 106 1.17 3.40 18.58
N LEU A 107 0.91 2.67 19.65
CA LEU A 107 0.20 1.40 19.52
C LEU A 107 -1.29 1.58 19.84
N SER A 108 -2.16 0.79 19.21
CA SER A 108 -3.60 0.78 19.40
C SER A 108 -4.17 -0.64 19.24
N GLN A 109 -5.37 -0.88 19.75
CA GLN A 109 -6.09 -2.14 19.51
C GLN A 109 -6.57 -2.22 18.06
N ASP A 110 -6.85 -1.06 17.46
CA ASP A 110 -7.33 -0.95 16.08
C ASP A 110 -6.18 -1.13 15.08
N LYS A 111 -6.44 -1.95 14.06
CA LYS A 111 -5.49 -2.15 12.96
C LYS A 111 -5.36 -0.87 12.15
N HIS A 112 -4.12 -0.41 12.01
CA HIS A 112 -3.73 0.54 10.99
C HIS A 112 -2.99 -0.20 9.89
N TYR A 113 -3.21 0.19 8.65
CA TYR A 113 -2.61 -0.48 7.51
C TYR A 113 -1.58 0.40 6.79
N PHE A 114 -0.50 -0.25 6.39
CA PHE A 114 0.64 0.34 5.71
C PHE A 114 0.90 -0.41 4.41
N VAL A 115 1.32 0.29 3.38
CA VAL A 115 1.91 -0.33 2.19
C VAL A 115 3.43 -0.38 2.34
N ILE A 116 4.04 -1.52 2.02
CA ILE A 116 5.50 -1.68 2.02
C ILE A 116 6.06 -1.09 0.73
N GLN A 117 6.80 0.02 0.83
CA GLN A 117 7.36 0.73 -0.32
C GLN A 117 8.87 0.52 -0.43
N PRO A 118 9.44 0.56 -1.64
CA PRO A 118 10.87 0.47 -1.82
C PRO A 118 11.59 1.76 -1.39
N LYS A 119 12.90 1.66 -1.12
CA LYS A 119 13.77 2.83 -0.94
C LYS A 119 13.83 3.71 -2.19
N ASN A 120 14.04 3.07 -3.35
CA ASN A 120 14.23 3.72 -4.65
C ASN A 120 13.13 3.27 -5.62
N ASN A 121 13.00 3.97 -6.74
CA ASN A 121 12.07 3.54 -7.78
C ASN A 121 12.43 2.13 -8.27
N ILE A 122 11.43 1.26 -8.40
CA ILE A 122 11.64 -0.14 -8.82
C ILE A 122 11.66 -0.30 -10.34
N LEU A 123 11.08 0.65 -11.08
CA LEU A 123 11.27 0.72 -12.53
C LEU A 123 12.57 1.45 -12.83
N THR A 124 13.67 0.70 -12.82
CA THR A 124 14.94 1.15 -13.41
C THR A 124 15.01 0.69 -14.87
N ASN A 125 15.58 1.53 -15.74
CA ASN A 125 15.48 1.43 -17.21
C ASN A 125 15.64 -0.01 -17.75
N ASN A 126 14.56 -0.56 -18.31
CA ASN A 126 14.51 -1.78 -19.14
C ASN A 126 14.58 -3.14 -18.45
N SER A 127 14.13 -3.31 -17.21
CA SER A 127 13.94 -4.67 -16.68
C SER A 127 12.61 -5.26 -17.16
N ASP A 128 12.67 -6.38 -17.89
CA ASP A 128 11.48 -7.17 -18.22
C ASP A 128 10.79 -7.68 -16.95
N SER A 129 11.48 -7.76 -15.81
CA SER A 129 10.94 -8.20 -14.52
C SER A 129 10.87 -7.06 -13.49
N ILE A 130 9.91 -7.12 -12.56
CA ILE A 130 9.92 -6.34 -11.31
C ILE A 130 10.31 -7.24 -10.16
N ASP A 131 11.37 -6.87 -9.44
CA ASP A 131 11.75 -7.55 -8.20
C ASP A 131 11.00 -6.95 -6.99
N THR A 132 9.90 -7.58 -6.63
CA THR A 132 9.06 -7.22 -5.47
C THR A 132 9.57 -7.80 -4.15
N SER A 133 10.66 -8.58 -4.15
CA SER A 133 11.17 -9.17 -2.91
C SER A 133 11.63 -8.08 -1.94
N ILE A 134 11.47 -8.29 -0.63
CA ILE A 134 11.92 -7.34 0.40
C ILE A 134 13.03 -7.91 1.30
N ALA A 135 13.42 -9.17 1.08
CA ALA A 135 14.49 -9.79 1.83
C ALA A 135 15.79 -9.00 1.62
N GLN A 136 16.43 -8.61 2.72
CA GLN A 136 17.68 -7.83 2.72
C GLN A 136 17.57 -6.44 2.05
N LYS A 137 16.36 -5.93 1.81
CA LYS A 137 16.13 -4.59 1.26
C LYS A 137 15.69 -3.60 2.34
N GLN A 138 15.96 -2.33 2.06
CA GLN A 138 15.46 -1.21 2.83
C GLN A 138 14.08 -0.81 2.30
N VAL A 139 13.10 -0.72 3.20
CA VAL A 139 11.70 -0.44 2.86
C VAL A 139 11.15 0.73 3.67
N ARG A 140 10.01 1.26 3.24
CA ARG A 140 9.20 2.21 4.00
C ARG A 140 7.84 1.57 4.33
N PHE A 141 7.29 1.97 5.46
CA PHE A 141 5.91 1.64 5.83
C PHE A 141 5.09 2.91 5.75
N THR A 142 4.28 3.02 4.70
CA THR A 142 3.51 4.23 4.39
C THR A 142 2.04 3.95 4.65
N SER A 143 1.39 4.74 5.49
CA SER A 143 -0.03 4.60 5.75
C SER A 143 -0.83 4.80 4.48
N ILE A 144 -1.73 3.85 4.21
CA ILE A 144 -2.57 3.89 3.00
C ILE A 144 -3.69 4.94 3.08
N ASP A 145 -4.07 5.37 4.28
CA ASP A 145 -5.14 6.33 4.51
C ASP A 145 -4.70 7.78 4.28
N ASN A 146 -3.45 8.09 4.63
CA ASN A 146 -2.98 9.48 4.70
C ASN A 146 -1.63 9.74 4.03
N GLY A 147 -0.93 8.68 3.60
CA GLY A 147 0.36 8.77 2.90
C GLY A 147 1.54 9.14 3.79
N TYR A 148 1.40 9.11 5.12
CA TYR A 148 2.51 9.33 6.04
C TYR A 148 3.30 8.05 6.25
N SER A 149 4.63 8.17 6.27
CA SER A 149 5.57 7.07 6.50
C SER A 149 6.07 7.05 7.94
N LEU A 150 6.31 5.86 8.48
CA LEU A 150 7.00 5.69 9.77
C LEU A 150 8.41 6.29 9.69
N HIS A 151 8.70 7.22 10.59
CA HIS A 151 9.94 8.01 10.63
C HIS A 151 10.54 7.99 12.03
N SER A 152 11.80 7.58 12.15
CA SER A 152 12.52 7.55 13.43
C SER A 152 13.46 8.75 13.57
N HIS A 153 13.48 9.33 14.76
CA HIS A 153 14.33 10.49 15.08
C HIS A 153 15.54 10.08 15.90
N ILE A 154 16.56 10.95 15.95
CA ILE A 154 17.64 10.83 16.95
C ILE A 154 17.21 11.42 18.30
N VAL A 155 16.18 12.28 18.29
CA VAL A 155 15.69 12.98 19.47
C VAL A 155 14.83 12.04 20.32
N PRO A 156 15.10 11.92 21.63
CA PRO A 156 14.29 11.12 22.53
C PRO A 156 12.96 11.79 22.90
N TYR A 157 12.04 11.01 23.46
CA TYR A 157 10.82 11.56 24.08
C TYR A 157 11.15 12.51 25.24
N LYS A 158 10.32 13.55 25.42
CA LYS A 158 10.49 14.53 26.50
C LYS A 158 10.03 14.00 27.86
N SER A 159 9.05 13.10 27.88
CA SER A 159 8.60 12.46 29.10
C SER A 159 9.76 11.72 29.79
N GLN A 160 9.97 11.99 31.09
CA GLN A 160 11.11 11.47 31.85
C GLN A 160 11.25 9.94 31.75
N ASN A 161 10.12 9.22 31.73
CA ASN A 161 10.08 7.75 31.65
C ASN A 161 10.36 7.18 30.25
N LEU A 162 10.26 8.02 29.22
CA LEU A 162 10.46 7.65 27.81
C LEU A 162 11.73 8.25 27.21
N SER A 163 12.45 9.09 27.96
CA SER A 163 13.66 9.80 27.54
C SER A 163 14.82 8.90 27.06
N GLN A 164 14.75 7.61 27.37
CA GLN A 164 15.68 6.58 26.90
C GLN A 164 15.36 6.05 25.50
N TYR A 165 14.20 6.40 24.93
CA TYR A 165 13.75 5.95 23.62
C TYR A 165 13.69 7.12 22.65
N ASN A 166 14.22 6.88 21.46
CA ASN A 166 14.12 7.80 20.34
C ASN A 166 12.70 7.82 19.78
N GLU A 167 12.20 9.01 19.47
CA GLU A 167 10.84 9.18 18.96
C GLU A 167 10.64 8.50 17.60
N VAL A 168 9.46 7.90 17.43
CA VAL A 168 8.91 7.54 16.12
C VAL A 168 7.67 8.39 15.84
N SER A 169 7.57 8.89 14.62
CA SER A 169 6.50 9.76 14.16
C SER A 169 6.14 9.44 12.70
N GLY A 170 5.12 10.12 12.17
CA GLY A 170 4.72 10.04 10.78
C GLY A 170 5.15 11.28 10.00
N VAL A 171 5.69 11.10 8.79
CA VAL A 171 6.02 12.20 7.85
C VAL A 171 5.51 11.95 6.43
N LYS A 172 5.18 12.99 5.68
CA LYS A 172 4.88 12.86 4.24
C LYS A 172 6.15 12.87 3.39
N ASP A 173 7.06 13.79 3.71
CA ASP A 173 8.30 13.97 2.97
C ASP A 173 9.31 12.92 3.42
N CYS A 174 9.44 11.86 2.62
CA CYS A 174 10.26 10.71 2.95
C CYS A 174 11.74 11.00 2.73
N ASP A 175 12.56 10.67 3.72
CA ASP A 175 14.03 10.77 3.67
C ASP A 175 14.66 9.42 4.10
N ASN A 176 15.94 9.42 4.48
CA ASN A 176 16.60 8.21 4.98
C ASN A 176 16.09 7.76 6.36
N ASN A 177 15.44 8.63 7.13
CA ASN A 177 14.88 8.30 8.43
C ASN A 177 13.52 7.59 8.36
N THR A 178 12.99 7.44 7.14
CA THR A 178 11.82 6.60 6.85
C THR A 178 12.18 5.16 6.47
N LEU A 179 13.47 4.83 6.40
CA LEU A 179 13.93 3.53 5.91
C LEU A 179 14.10 2.53 7.05
N TRP A 180 13.53 1.35 6.85
CA TRP A 180 13.55 0.24 7.79
C TRP A 180 14.09 -1.02 7.13
N GLU A 181 14.77 -1.84 7.92
CA GLU A 181 15.15 -3.21 7.59
C GLU A 181 14.21 -4.16 8.33
N ILE A 182 13.71 -5.18 7.64
CA ILE A 182 12.90 -6.25 8.25
C ILE A 182 13.83 -7.43 8.51
N LEU A 183 14.06 -7.72 9.78
CA LEU A 183 14.97 -8.78 10.22
C LEU A 183 14.17 -9.92 10.84
N PRO A 184 14.36 -11.19 10.43
CA PRO A 184 13.76 -12.32 11.12
C PRO A 184 14.36 -12.43 12.54
N VAL A 185 13.53 -12.76 13.53
CA VAL A 185 14.02 -13.05 14.89
C VAL A 185 14.79 -14.38 14.88
N GLN A 186 15.90 -14.45 15.62
CA GLN A 186 16.73 -15.64 15.70
C GLN A 186 15.95 -16.85 16.26
N GLU A 187 16.19 -18.04 15.68
CA GLU A 187 15.43 -19.27 16.00
C GLU A 187 15.45 -19.66 17.48
N ASN A 188 16.55 -19.40 18.18
CA ASN A 188 16.71 -19.66 19.61
C ASN A 188 15.76 -18.83 20.49
N LEU A 189 15.33 -17.66 20.01
CA LEU A 189 14.43 -16.74 20.72
C LEU A 189 12.95 -17.06 20.48
N ILE A 190 12.63 -17.93 19.51
CA ILE A 190 11.25 -18.22 19.07
C ILE A 190 10.81 -19.66 19.34
N LYS A 191 11.48 -20.40 20.23
CA LYS A 191 11.23 -21.84 20.49
C LYS A 191 9.77 -22.22 20.77
N ASN A 192 8.97 -21.28 21.27
CA ASN A 192 7.55 -21.49 21.59
C ASN A 192 6.59 -20.71 20.66
N PHE A 193 7.11 -20.03 19.65
CA PHE A 193 6.29 -19.29 18.70
C PHE A 193 5.75 -20.23 17.62
N ILE A 194 4.43 -20.32 17.50
CA ILE A 194 3.79 -21.11 16.46
C ILE A 194 3.51 -20.20 15.28
N HIS A 195 4.25 -20.41 14.18
CA HIS A 195 4.02 -19.72 12.94
C HIS A 195 2.64 -20.06 12.36
N LYS A 196 1.85 -19.03 12.08
CA LYS A 196 0.58 -19.17 11.36
C LYS A 196 0.83 -19.07 9.85
N VAL A 197 1.39 -20.12 9.25
CA VAL A 197 1.51 -20.21 7.79
C VAL A 197 0.25 -20.85 7.24
N GLN A 198 -0.40 -20.19 6.28
CA GLN A 198 -1.56 -20.73 5.58
C GLN A 198 -1.18 -21.10 4.16
N THR A 199 -1.64 -22.23 3.64
CA THR A 199 -1.46 -22.55 2.22
C THR A 199 -2.50 -21.82 1.39
N TYR A 200 -2.06 -21.11 0.35
CA TYR A 200 -2.95 -20.40 -0.55
C TYR A 200 -2.71 -20.89 -1.98
N GLU A 201 -3.80 -20.99 -2.74
CA GLU A 201 -3.73 -21.20 -4.18
C GLU A 201 -3.62 -19.87 -4.92
N GLN A 202 -2.87 -19.86 -6.02
CA GLN A 202 -2.79 -18.68 -6.88
C GLN A 202 -4.16 -18.37 -7.49
N ILE A 203 -4.69 -17.18 -7.19
CA ILE A 203 -5.98 -16.74 -7.67
C ILE A 203 -5.80 -16.10 -9.06
N LYS A 204 -6.07 -16.88 -10.10
CA LYS A 204 -6.10 -16.41 -11.50
C LYS A 204 -7.31 -15.50 -11.75
N ILE A 205 -7.15 -14.56 -12.67
CA ILE A 205 -8.21 -13.66 -13.15
C ILE A 205 -8.73 -14.14 -14.51
N TYR A 206 -10.05 -14.21 -14.63
CA TYR A 206 -10.80 -14.69 -15.77
C TYR A 206 -11.70 -13.59 -16.35
N ASN A 207 -11.96 -13.69 -17.64
CA ASN A 207 -12.88 -12.82 -18.36
C ASN A 207 -14.26 -12.79 -17.70
N GLY A 208 -14.72 -11.60 -17.34
CA GLY A 208 -16.00 -11.36 -16.69
C GLY A 208 -15.90 -11.16 -15.16
N ASP A 209 -14.75 -11.48 -14.55
CA ASP A 209 -14.56 -11.29 -13.10
C ASP A 209 -14.78 -9.82 -12.70
N ILE A 210 -15.28 -9.65 -11.47
CA ILE A 210 -15.36 -8.35 -10.80
C ILE A 210 -14.11 -8.19 -9.92
N ILE A 211 -13.31 -7.16 -10.18
CA ILE A 211 -12.01 -6.93 -9.56
C ILE A 211 -11.89 -5.55 -8.91
N ILE A 212 -10.97 -5.43 -7.95
CA ILE A 212 -10.45 -4.15 -7.47
C ILE A 212 -9.05 -3.96 -8.05
N ILE A 213 -8.82 -2.85 -8.75
CA ILE A 213 -7.51 -2.50 -9.31
C ILE A 213 -6.86 -1.47 -8.38
N ARG A 214 -5.70 -1.83 -7.83
CA ARG A 214 -4.98 -1.04 -6.84
C ARG A 214 -3.59 -0.67 -7.36
N ASN A 215 -3.17 0.57 -7.13
CA ASN A 215 -1.79 0.96 -7.36
C ASN A 215 -0.89 0.20 -6.39
N LEU A 216 0.14 -0.46 -6.93
CA LEU A 216 1.01 -1.36 -6.19
C LEU A 216 1.64 -0.64 -4.98
N LEU A 217 2.19 0.55 -5.19
CA LEU A 217 3.03 1.22 -4.20
C LEU A 217 2.29 2.17 -3.27
N THR A 218 1.19 2.77 -3.70
CA THR A 218 0.46 3.73 -2.84
C THR A 218 -0.65 3.05 -2.05
N GLY A 219 -1.17 1.93 -2.55
CA GLY A 219 -2.32 1.26 -1.98
C GLY A 219 -3.67 1.84 -2.41
N TRP A 220 -3.70 2.83 -3.30
CA TRP A 220 -4.94 3.50 -3.74
C TRP A 220 -5.60 2.74 -4.88
N THR A 221 -6.93 2.73 -4.93
CA THR A 221 -7.71 1.96 -5.92
C THR A 221 -8.30 2.84 -7.00
N LEU A 222 -8.42 2.29 -8.21
CA LEU A 222 -9.17 2.90 -9.29
C LEU A 222 -10.64 2.97 -8.88
N HIS A 223 -11.18 4.19 -8.84
CA HIS A 223 -12.45 4.50 -8.22
C HIS A 223 -13.32 5.30 -9.19
N SER A 224 -14.61 4.98 -9.30
CA SER A 224 -15.51 5.68 -10.21
C SER A 224 -16.86 5.94 -9.56
N HIS A 225 -17.37 7.16 -9.70
CA HIS A 225 -18.63 7.58 -9.09
C HIS A 225 -19.44 8.46 -10.04
N THR A 226 -20.65 8.84 -9.65
CA THR A 226 -21.55 9.65 -10.51
C THR A 226 -21.11 11.10 -10.68
N THR A 227 -20.13 11.58 -9.91
CA THR A 227 -19.57 12.92 -10.08
C THR A 227 -18.87 13.06 -11.42
N CYS A 228 -19.02 14.22 -12.04
CA CYS A 228 -18.33 14.59 -13.27
C CYS A 228 -17.26 15.64 -13.01
N TYR A 229 -16.23 15.63 -13.86
CA TYR A 229 -15.28 16.74 -13.98
C TYR A 229 -16.00 18.05 -14.32
N LYS A 230 -15.67 19.15 -13.64
CA LYS A 230 -16.35 20.43 -13.86
C LYS A 230 -16.04 20.99 -15.24
N SER A 231 -14.80 20.82 -15.67
CA SER A 231 -14.24 21.28 -16.95
C SER A 231 -14.84 20.61 -18.20
N THR A 232 -15.13 19.31 -18.13
CA THR A 232 -15.51 18.50 -19.31
C THR A 232 -16.89 17.87 -19.21
N LYS A 233 -17.49 17.85 -18.01
CA LYS A 233 -18.75 17.16 -17.70
C LYS A 233 -18.72 15.64 -17.90
N LEU A 234 -17.55 15.07 -18.22
CA LEU A 234 -17.34 13.62 -18.29
C LEU A 234 -17.30 13.02 -16.88
N GLN A 235 -17.71 11.76 -16.74
CA GLN A 235 -17.67 11.06 -15.45
C GLN A 235 -16.23 11.01 -14.92
N GLU A 236 -16.06 11.44 -13.66
CA GLU A 236 -14.78 11.41 -12.99
C GLU A 236 -14.42 9.99 -12.57
N ILE A 237 -13.19 9.61 -12.94
CA ILE A 237 -12.52 8.42 -12.44
C ILE A 237 -11.34 8.92 -11.63
N SER A 238 -11.31 8.53 -10.37
CA SER A 238 -10.35 8.98 -9.38
C SER A 238 -9.60 7.80 -8.80
N LEU A 239 -8.76 8.12 -7.83
CA LEU A 239 -8.14 7.14 -6.96
C LEU A 239 -8.59 7.40 -5.54
N PHE A 240 -8.96 6.33 -4.87
CA PHE A 240 -9.47 6.36 -3.50
C PHE A 240 -8.62 5.49 -2.58
N SER A 241 -8.44 5.96 -1.35
CA SER A 241 -7.78 5.18 -0.30
C SER A 241 -8.78 4.23 0.37
N TYR A 242 -8.50 3.80 1.61
CA TYR A 242 -9.43 3.01 2.41
C TYR A 242 -10.46 3.89 3.15
N PRO A 243 -11.58 3.30 3.61
CA PRO A 243 -12.02 1.90 3.40
C PRO A 243 -12.50 1.64 1.96
N ARG A 244 -12.41 0.40 1.48
CA ARG A 244 -12.95 0.01 0.15
C ARG A 244 -14.47 0.12 0.11
N ASP A 245 -15.02 0.52 -1.03
CA ASP A 245 -16.46 0.63 -1.25
C ASP A 245 -16.91 0.06 -2.60
N TYR A 246 -18.19 0.27 -2.95
CA TYR A 246 -18.77 -0.26 -4.19
C TYR A 246 -18.25 0.40 -5.47
N ASN A 247 -17.63 1.58 -5.36
CA ASN A 247 -17.10 2.36 -6.48
C ASN A 247 -15.68 1.91 -6.88
N ASP A 248 -15.07 0.97 -6.14
CA ASP A 248 -13.77 0.38 -6.45
C ASP A 248 -13.87 -0.84 -7.39
N PHE A 249 -15.07 -1.34 -7.67
CA PHE A 249 -15.28 -2.58 -8.41
C PHE A 249 -15.37 -2.37 -9.93
N TRP A 250 -14.56 -3.11 -10.68
CA TRP A 250 -14.50 -3.11 -12.13
C TRP A 250 -14.74 -4.50 -12.68
N ILE A 251 -15.57 -4.61 -13.71
CA ILE A 251 -15.71 -5.83 -14.51
C ILE A 251 -14.63 -5.79 -15.58
N ILE A 252 -13.83 -6.84 -15.65
CA ILE A 252 -12.78 -6.97 -16.65
C ILE A 252 -13.16 -7.95 -17.76
N THR A 253 -13.07 -7.52 -19.02
CA THR A 253 -13.42 -8.36 -20.17
C THR A 253 -12.36 -8.30 -21.27
N LYS A 254 -12.13 -9.38 -21.99
CA LYS A 254 -11.35 -9.41 -23.23
C LYS A 254 -12.15 -8.78 -24.36
N SER A 255 -11.52 -7.92 -25.15
CA SER A 255 -12.15 -7.28 -26.32
C SER A 255 -12.34 -8.25 -27.49
N ASN A 256 -11.39 -9.19 -27.67
CA ASN A 256 -11.33 -10.08 -28.83
C ASN A 256 -11.35 -11.55 -28.39
N LEU A 257 -12.49 -12.03 -27.88
CA LEU A 257 -12.65 -13.44 -27.54
C LEU A 257 -12.61 -14.30 -28.81
N LYS A 258 -11.65 -15.22 -28.87
CA LYS A 258 -11.62 -16.28 -29.89
C LYS A 258 -12.53 -17.41 -29.44
N GLU A 259 -13.10 -18.19 -30.37
CA GLU A 259 -14.01 -19.31 -30.08
C GLU A 259 -13.46 -20.39 -29.13
N ARG A 260 -12.14 -20.41 -28.87
CA ARG A 260 -11.46 -21.36 -27.96
C ARG A 260 -10.65 -20.67 -26.86
N ASP A 261 -11.02 -19.45 -26.50
CA ASP A 261 -10.36 -18.71 -25.41
C ASP A 261 -10.73 -19.33 -24.05
N ASP A 262 -9.73 -19.60 -23.20
CA ASP A 262 -9.93 -20.15 -21.85
C ASP A 262 -10.36 -19.09 -20.81
N GLY A 263 -10.58 -17.85 -21.26
CA GLY A 263 -10.96 -16.71 -20.44
C GLY A 263 -9.80 -16.12 -19.65
N ILE A 264 -8.61 -16.72 -19.63
CA ILE A 264 -7.50 -16.29 -18.76
C ILE A 264 -6.74 -15.14 -19.41
N PHE A 265 -6.54 -14.05 -18.66
CA PHE A 265 -5.77 -12.89 -19.14
C PHE A 265 -4.26 -13.14 -19.15
N ARG A 266 -3.63 -12.87 -20.29
CA ARG A 266 -2.18 -12.97 -20.53
C ARG A 266 -1.61 -11.62 -20.99
N LYS A 267 -0.29 -11.55 -21.10
CA LYS A 267 0.42 -10.37 -21.62
C LYS A 267 -0.10 -10.02 -23.02
N ASN A 268 -0.32 -8.74 -23.27
CA ASN A 268 -0.83 -8.15 -24.51
C ASN A 268 -2.26 -8.52 -24.88
N ASP A 269 -3.02 -9.20 -24.00
CA ASP A 269 -4.46 -9.33 -24.21
C ASP A 269 -5.09 -7.92 -24.21
N GLU A 270 -5.95 -7.67 -25.19
CA GLU A 270 -6.74 -6.45 -25.23
C GLU A 270 -7.95 -6.60 -24.31
N ILE A 271 -8.09 -5.66 -23.38
CA ILE A 271 -9.12 -5.66 -22.36
C ILE A 271 -9.98 -4.41 -22.45
N VAL A 272 -11.14 -4.52 -21.82
CA VAL A 272 -12.03 -3.42 -21.46
C VAL A 272 -12.29 -3.50 -19.96
N LEU A 273 -12.29 -2.34 -19.30
CA LEU A 273 -12.66 -2.20 -17.90
C LEU A 273 -13.97 -1.43 -17.81
N ARG A 274 -15.02 -2.11 -17.34
CA ARG A 274 -16.35 -1.51 -17.12
C ARG A 274 -16.58 -1.36 -15.63
N HIS A 275 -16.87 -0.15 -15.18
CA HIS A 275 -17.18 0.09 -13.78
C HIS A 275 -18.47 -0.65 -13.39
N ASN A 276 -18.43 -1.40 -12.29
CA ASN A 276 -19.51 -2.31 -11.91
C ASN A 276 -20.82 -1.58 -11.57
N GLN A 277 -20.76 -0.39 -10.96
CA GLN A 277 -21.96 0.34 -10.56
C GLN A 277 -22.47 1.27 -11.66
N THR A 278 -21.59 2.07 -12.25
CA THR A 278 -21.99 3.11 -13.22
C THR A 278 -22.14 2.57 -14.64
N GLN A 279 -21.67 1.33 -14.88
CA GLN A 279 -21.64 0.65 -16.18
C GLN A 279 -20.84 1.41 -17.26
N LYS A 280 -20.13 2.48 -16.89
CA LYS A 280 -19.26 3.22 -17.80
C LYS A 280 -17.92 2.50 -17.95
N PHE A 281 -17.31 2.66 -19.11
CA PHE A 281 -16.01 2.11 -19.45
C PHE A 281 -14.90 3.09 -19.09
N LEU A 282 -13.81 2.61 -18.49
CA LEU A 282 -12.59 3.39 -18.28
C LEU A 282 -12.11 3.92 -19.64
N SER A 283 -11.86 5.22 -19.79
CA SER A 283 -11.46 5.82 -21.06
C SER A 283 -10.38 6.90 -20.88
N CYS A 284 -9.79 7.33 -21.99
CA CYS A 284 -8.75 8.36 -22.03
C CYS A 284 -9.16 9.50 -22.95
N SER A 285 -9.19 10.72 -22.41
CA SER A 285 -9.46 11.93 -23.19
C SER A 285 -8.26 12.29 -24.08
N ASN A 286 -8.49 13.13 -25.09
CA ASN A 286 -7.41 13.84 -25.79
C ASN A 286 -7.04 15.16 -25.10
N ARG A 287 -7.76 15.53 -24.05
CA ARG A 287 -7.48 16.71 -23.22
C ARG A 287 -6.53 16.35 -22.08
N GLN A 288 -5.69 17.32 -21.73
CA GLN A 288 -4.91 17.25 -20.49
C GLN A 288 -5.84 17.20 -19.28
N SER A 289 -5.37 16.51 -18.24
CA SER A 289 -6.03 16.41 -16.94
C SER A 289 -6.06 17.77 -16.23
N TYR A 290 -6.82 17.86 -15.14
CA TYR A 290 -6.94 19.10 -14.38
C TYR A 290 -5.58 19.57 -13.85
N SER A 291 -4.76 18.64 -13.38
CA SER A 291 -3.42 18.94 -12.89
C SER A 291 -2.37 19.12 -14.00
N GLN A 292 -2.73 18.88 -15.27
CA GLN A 292 -1.81 18.87 -16.41
C GLN A 292 -0.66 17.86 -16.27
N SER A 293 -0.79 16.86 -15.39
CA SER A 293 0.22 15.81 -15.20
C SER A 293 0.12 14.67 -16.23
N GLY A 294 -0.94 14.65 -17.04
CA GLY A 294 -1.17 13.68 -18.09
C GLY A 294 -2.52 13.89 -18.77
N TYR A 295 -2.97 12.91 -19.54
CA TYR A 295 -4.29 12.93 -20.18
C TYR A 295 -5.37 12.48 -19.21
N GLN A 296 -6.53 13.13 -19.28
CA GLN A 296 -7.63 12.91 -18.37
C GLN A 296 -8.22 11.50 -18.53
N VAL A 297 -8.37 10.77 -17.42
CA VAL A 297 -9.09 9.48 -17.34
C VAL A 297 -10.57 9.75 -17.02
N TYR A 298 -11.50 9.12 -17.72
CA TYR A 298 -12.94 9.34 -17.51
C TYR A 298 -13.80 8.11 -17.83
N GLY A 299 -15.04 8.09 -17.34
CA GLY A 299 -16.02 7.04 -17.65
C GLY A 299 -16.81 7.34 -18.94
N SER A 300 -16.77 6.42 -19.91
CA SER A 300 -17.48 6.49 -21.21
C SER A 300 -18.68 5.55 -21.28
N GLU A 301 -19.71 5.91 -22.06
CA GLU A 301 -20.86 5.04 -22.33
C GLU A 301 -20.59 3.94 -23.37
N CYS A 302 -19.68 4.20 -24.29
CA CYS A 302 -19.38 3.30 -25.39
C CYS A 302 -18.00 2.67 -25.20
N SER A 303 -17.89 1.37 -25.48
CA SER A 303 -16.62 0.63 -25.46
C SER A 303 -15.88 0.69 -26.80
N THR A 304 -16.52 1.13 -27.89
CA THR A 304 -15.89 1.15 -29.21
C THR A 304 -14.73 2.15 -29.18
N ASN A 305 -13.51 1.67 -29.44
CA ASN A 305 -12.23 2.39 -29.34
C ASN A 305 -11.60 2.49 -27.93
N ILE A 306 -12.07 1.71 -26.96
CA ILE A 306 -11.53 1.69 -25.60
C ILE A 306 -10.87 0.34 -25.34
N GLY A 307 -9.76 0.10 -26.04
CA GLY A 307 -8.91 -1.06 -25.79
C GLY A 307 -7.74 -0.68 -24.88
N PHE A 308 -7.48 -1.52 -23.89
CA PHE A 308 -6.24 -1.46 -23.13
C PHE A 308 -5.46 -2.75 -23.32
N LEU A 309 -4.12 -2.67 -23.33
CA LEU A 309 -3.24 -3.82 -23.33
C LEU A 309 -2.76 -4.02 -21.89
N PHE A 310 -2.82 -5.27 -21.43
CA PHE A 310 -2.10 -5.68 -20.24
C PHE A 310 -0.65 -5.94 -20.56
N GLU A 311 0.22 -5.03 -20.18
CA GLU A 311 1.66 -5.25 -20.23
C GLU A 311 2.11 -5.85 -18.90
N LYS A 312 2.61 -7.08 -18.96
CA LYS A 312 3.19 -7.78 -17.81
C LYS A 312 4.70 -7.90 -17.94
N PHE A 313 5.29 -8.03 -16.76
CA PHE A 313 6.71 -8.30 -16.56
C PHE A 313 7.07 -9.79 -16.72
N ASP A 314 6.07 -10.64 -16.93
CA ASP A 314 6.27 -12.03 -17.33
C ASP A 314 5.17 -12.47 -18.30
N ASN A 315 5.32 -13.68 -18.85
CA ASN A 315 4.31 -14.29 -19.72
C ASN A 315 3.30 -15.15 -18.93
N GLN A 316 3.14 -14.91 -17.61
CA GLN A 316 2.24 -15.71 -16.78
C GLN A 316 0.78 -15.23 -16.90
N PRO A 317 -0.21 -16.08 -16.54
CA PRO A 317 -1.61 -15.67 -16.31
C PRO A 317 -1.75 -14.50 -15.34
N LEU A 318 -2.83 -13.72 -15.44
CA LEU A 318 -3.04 -12.59 -14.52
C LEU A 318 -3.51 -13.14 -13.19
N GLN A 319 -2.93 -12.66 -12.10
CA GLN A 319 -3.18 -13.15 -10.76
C GLN A 319 -3.38 -11.99 -9.80
N VAL A 320 -4.09 -12.25 -8.71
CA VAL A 320 -4.20 -11.31 -7.58
C VAL A 320 -2.80 -11.02 -7.03
N ASN A 321 -2.55 -9.76 -6.68
CA ASN A 321 -1.28 -9.23 -6.18
C ASN A 321 -0.07 -9.30 -7.13
N HIS A 322 -0.25 -9.72 -8.38
CA HIS A 322 0.84 -9.69 -9.38
C HIS A 322 0.91 -8.34 -10.09
N PRO A 323 2.09 -7.67 -10.17
CA PRO A 323 2.23 -6.37 -10.82
C PRO A 323 1.97 -6.40 -12.33
N PHE A 324 1.30 -5.37 -12.85
CA PHE A 324 1.13 -5.13 -14.28
C PHE A 324 1.00 -3.64 -14.61
N LEU A 325 1.07 -3.33 -15.90
CA LEU A 325 0.79 -2.02 -16.48
C LEU A 325 -0.51 -2.07 -17.31
N ILE A 326 -1.27 -0.99 -17.30
CA ILE A 326 -2.42 -0.79 -18.18
C ILE A 326 -2.04 0.24 -19.24
N LYS A 327 -1.90 -0.21 -20.48
CA LYS A 327 -1.53 0.65 -21.61
C LYS A 327 -2.72 0.88 -22.53
N HIS A 328 -2.95 2.11 -22.95
CA HIS A 328 -3.94 2.43 -23.97
C HIS A 328 -3.52 1.84 -25.33
N SER A 329 -4.40 1.06 -25.97
CA SER A 329 -4.05 0.26 -27.15
C SER A 329 -3.56 1.10 -28.35
N THR A 330 -4.17 2.28 -28.57
CA THR A 330 -3.86 3.14 -29.72
C THR A 330 -3.01 4.38 -29.41
N LYS A 331 -2.96 4.86 -28.16
CA LYS A 331 -2.35 6.15 -27.81
C LYS A 331 -0.91 6.04 -27.27
N ASN A 332 -0.42 4.82 -27.01
CA ASN A 332 0.86 4.58 -26.33
C ASN A 332 0.98 5.36 -25.02
N LEU A 333 -0.08 5.34 -24.21
CA LEU A 333 -0.16 5.97 -22.89
C LEU A 333 -0.38 4.90 -21.82
N TYR A 334 0.08 5.17 -20.60
CA TYR A 334 0.00 4.27 -19.46
C TYR A 334 -0.89 4.86 -18.37
N LEU A 335 -1.82 4.06 -17.82
CA LEU A 335 -2.62 4.49 -16.69
C LEU A 335 -1.70 4.69 -15.48
N SER A 336 -1.80 5.85 -14.85
CA SER A 336 -0.97 6.27 -13.73
C SER A 336 -1.81 6.94 -12.66
N GLN A 337 -1.37 6.78 -11.43
CA GLN A 337 -1.73 7.67 -10.35
C GLN A 337 -1.03 9.03 -10.53
N SER A 338 -1.76 10.11 -10.24
CA SER A 338 -1.21 11.44 -10.06
C SER A 338 -0.99 11.76 -8.58
N ASN A 339 -0.05 12.66 -8.29
CA ASN A 339 0.16 13.19 -6.94
C ASN A 339 -0.87 14.27 -6.56
N PHE A 340 -1.64 14.77 -7.54
CA PHE A 340 -2.62 15.82 -7.36
C PHE A 340 -3.99 15.28 -6.96
N GLN A 341 -4.77 16.10 -6.25
CA GLN A 341 -6.18 15.80 -5.97
C GLN A 341 -7.03 15.91 -7.24
N THR A 342 -8.17 15.23 -7.25
CA THR A 342 -9.16 15.33 -8.33
C THR A 342 -9.77 16.73 -8.42
N GLU A 343 -10.36 17.07 -9.57
CA GLU A 343 -11.02 18.37 -9.79
C GLU A 343 -12.26 18.53 -8.90
N SER A 344 -12.98 17.43 -8.63
CA SER A 344 -14.16 17.44 -7.77
C SER A 344 -13.85 17.82 -6.31
N LYS A 345 -12.64 17.50 -5.83
CA LYS A 345 -12.20 17.64 -4.43
C LYS A 345 -13.14 16.93 -3.45
N ILE A 346 -13.77 15.85 -3.88
CA ILE A 346 -14.62 15.03 -3.01
C ILE A 346 -13.72 14.12 -2.17
N GLY A 347 -13.75 14.32 -0.86
CA GLY A 347 -12.99 13.50 0.08
C GLY A 347 -11.48 13.52 -0.16
N ILE A 348 -10.81 12.45 0.27
CA ILE A 348 -9.38 12.24 0.07
C ILE A 348 -9.22 11.40 -1.20
N GLN A 349 -9.27 12.07 -2.35
CA GLN A 349 -9.13 11.44 -3.66
C GLN A 349 -7.95 12.02 -4.45
N LYS A 350 -7.36 11.21 -5.32
CA LYS A 350 -6.26 11.58 -6.22
C LYS A 350 -6.68 11.40 -7.66
N GLU A 351 -6.07 12.19 -8.55
CA GLU A 351 -6.39 12.13 -9.96
C GLU A 351 -5.80 10.86 -10.60
N ALA A 352 -6.61 10.17 -11.42
CA ALA A 352 -6.12 9.14 -12.33
C ALA A 352 -5.81 9.80 -13.69
N VAL A 353 -4.64 9.51 -14.26
CA VAL A 353 -4.19 10.11 -15.52
C VAL A 353 -3.57 9.06 -16.44
N PHE A 354 -3.56 9.33 -17.74
CA PHE A 354 -2.76 8.58 -18.71
C PHE A 354 -1.48 9.35 -19.04
N VAL A 355 -0.32 8.72 -18.91
CA VAL A 355 1.00 9.36 -19.11
C VAL A 355 1.79 8.68 -20.21
N GLN A 356 2.69 9.42 -20.86
CA GLN A 356 3.55 8.85 -21.91
C GLN A 356 4.72 8.05 -21.33
N LYS A 357 5.30 8.51 -20.22
CA LYS A 357 6.46 7.88 -19.58
C LYS A 357 5.99 6.97 -18.46
N VAL A 358 6.38 5.69 -18.52
CA VAL A 358 6.14 4.74 -17.43
C VAL A 358 6.90 5.20 -16.18
N THR A 359 6.22 5.19 -15.05
CA THR A 359 6.79 5.43 -13.72
C THR A 359 6.25 4.40 -12.75
N ASP A 360 6.78 4.35 -11.53
CA ASP A 360 6.29 3.46 -10.47
C ASP A 360 4.80 3.69 -10.14
N LEU A 361 4.27 4.90 -10.41
CA LEU A 361 2.84 5.21 -10.27
C LEU A 361 1.96 4.59 -11.37
N CYS A 362 2.57 3.95 -12.37
CA CYS A 362 1.87 3.17 -13.39
C CYS A 362 1.70 1.69 -13.00
N LEU A 363 2.25 1.25 -11.87
CA LEU A 363 2.18 -0.14 -11.44
C LEU A 363 0.89 -0.43 -10.71
N TRP A 364 0.16 -1.41 -11.23
CA TRP A 364 -1.12 -1.86 -10.71
C TRP A 364 -1.07 -3.33 -10.30
N VAL A 365 -1.96 -3.71 -9.40
CA VAL A 365 -2.28 -5.09 -9.05
C VAL A 365 -3.79 -5.27 -9.00
N VAL A 366 -4.25 -6.50 -9.17
CA VAL A 366 -5.60 -6.86 -8.75
C VAL A 366 -5.51 -7.16 -7.27
N GLU A 367 -6.22 -6.38 -6.44
CA GLU A 367 -6.24 -6.57 -4.98
C GLU A 367 -7.24 -7.66 -4.57
N LEU A 368 -8.41 -7.67 -5.21
CA LEU A 368 -9.50 -8.56 -4.88
C LEU A 368 -10.24 -9.00 -6.15
N ARG A 369 -10.72 -10.24 -6.14
CA ARG A 369 -11.50 -10.86 -7.20
C ARG A 369 -12.81 -11.40 -6.61
N LYS A 370 -13.92 -11.13 -7.27
CA LYS A 370 -15.22 -11.78 -7.10
C LYS A 370 -15.57 -12.48 -8.42
N PRO A 371 -15.83 -13.78 -8.42
CA PRO A 371 -16.19 -14.53 -9.62
C PRO A 371 -17.55 -14.12 -10.18
#